data_AF-A0A4P5VN60-F1
#
_entry.id   AF-A0A4P5VN60-F1
#
_cell.length_a   1.000
_cell.length_b   1.000
_cell.length_c   1.000
_cell.angle_alpha   90.00
_cell.angle_beta   90.00
_cell.angle_gamma   90.00
#
_symmetry.space_group_name_H-M   'P 1'
#
loop_
_entity.id
_entity.type
_entity.pdbx_description
1 polymer ?
#
loop_
_entity_poly.entity_id
_entity_poly.type
_entity_poly.pdbx_seq_one_letter_code
_entity_poly.pdbx_strand_id
1 'polypeptide(L)'
;MPSLVGPTKTPHEFGFRSGDSHLVINDHSETLTAFDFSGKKLFTIPCLARGQGADNEWQSRNTDTPPGLYKVGSVWRDYEKLGPSPESVPHELRPYGWYTLDLEELEAQERRYGRAGIAIHGGGSALGARGCWVPVQPLLSTHGCPRVHNADLRDKIVPLLAKGTVFVSVYQERPQAT
;
A
#
# COMPACT_ATOMS: atom_id res chain seq x y z
N MET A 1 -23.57 -7.68 -2.77
CA MET A 1 -22.18 -7.37 -2.39
C MET A 1 -21.47 -6.90 -3.65
N PRO A 2 -20.69 -5.82 -3.60
CA PRO A 2 -19.93 -5.34 -4.76
C PRO A 2 -18.96 -6.45 -5.22
N SER A 3 -18.86 -6.64 -6.53
CA SER A 3 -17.89 -7.58 -7.09
C SER A 3 -16.51 -6.94 -7.08
N LEU A 4 -15.50 -7.64 -6.57
CA LEU A 4 -14.12 -7.18 -6.59
C LEU A 4 -13.41 -7.60 -7.90
N VAL A 5 -12.44 -6.79 -8.31
CA VAL A 5 -11.41 -7.14 -9.29
C VAL A 5 -10.07 -7.20 -8.56
N GLY A 6 -9.22 -8.16 -8.91
CA GLY A 6 -7.97 -8.40 -8.21
C GLY A 6 -6.98 -9.19 -9.08
N PRO A 7 -5.93 -9.75 -8.48
CA PRO A 7 -4.92 -10.50 -9.21
C PRO A 7 -5.50 -11.73 -9.91
N THR A 8 -4.92 -12.05 -11.07
CA THR A 8 -5.22 -13.27 -11.84
C THR A 8 -4.23 -14.40 -11.52
N LYS A 9 -3.11 -14.05 -10.90
CA LYS A 9 -2.06 -14.96 -10.46
C LYS A 9 -1.89 -14.94 -8.94
N THR A 10 -1.16 -15.92 -8.44
CA THR A 10 -0.86 -16.10 -7.02
C THR A 10 0.63 -15.83 -6.74
N PRO A 11 0.99 -15.46 -5.49
CA PRO A 11 2.40 -15.35 -5.09
C PRO A 11 3.25 -16.60 -5.42
N HIS A 12 2.67 -17.80 -5.34
CA HIS A 12 3.38 -19.06 -5.62
C HIS A 12 3.92 -19.14 -7.05
N GLU A 13 3.22 -18.55 -8.02
CA GLU A 13 3.68 -18.48 -9.42
C GLU A 13 4.90 -17.58 -9.61
N PHE A 14 5.26 -16.79 -8.59
CA PHE A 14 6.40 -15.87 -8.56
C PHE A 14 7.43 -16.25 -7.49
N GLY A 15 7.41 -17.50 -7.02
CA GLY A 15 8.44 -18.04 -6.13
C GLY A 15 8.21 -17.78 -4.64
N PHE A 16 6.95 -17.59 -4.22
CA PHE A 16 6.57 -17.52 -2.81
C PHE A 16 6.99 -18.78 -2.05
N ARG A 17 7.80 -18.58 -1.00
CA ARG A 17 8.46 -19.65 -0.23
C ARG A 17 8.41 -19.40 1.27
N SER A 18 8.80 -20.40 2.06
CA SER A 18 8.90 -20.26 3.52
C SER A 18 9.76 -19.05 3.91
N GLY A 19 9.24 -18.24 4.85
CA GLY A 19 9.83 -16.96 5.26
C GLY A 19 9.20 -15.73 4.59
N ASP A 20 8.58 -15.91 3.41
CA ASP A 20 7.85 -14.84 2.73
C ASP A 20 6.50 -14.56 3.42
N SER A 21 5.93 -13.39 3.12
CA SER A 21 4.61 -12.97 3.60
C SER A 21 3.74 -12.47 2.45
N HIS A 22 2.42 -12.61 2.60
CA HIS A 22 1.44 -12.14 1.63
C HIS A 22 0.50 -11.13 2.27
N LEU A 23 0.45 -9.93 1.72
CA LEU A 23 -0.48 -8.88 2.12
C LEU A 23 -1.65 -8.86 1.14
N VAL A 24 -2.86 -8.73 1.67
CA VAL A 24 -4.09 -8.59 0.89
C VAL A 24 -4.72 -7.27 1.25
N ILE A 25 -4.75 -6.34 0.29
CA ILE A 25 -5.43 -5.06 0.38
C ILE A 25 -6.81 -5.22 -0.25
N ASN A 26 -7.85 -4.86 0.49
CA ASN A 26 -9.24 -4.98 0.06
C ASN A 26 -9.94 -3.64 0.25
N ASP A 27 -10.22 -2.97 -0.86
CA ASP A 27 -10.81 -1.63 -0.88
C ASP A 27 -12.19 -1.58 -0.23
N HIS A 28 -13.06 -2.57 -0.50
CA HIS A 28 -14.41 -2.60 0.08
C HIS A 28 -14.41 -2.61 1.61
N SER A 29 -13.46 -3.32 2.21
CA SER A 29 -13.29 -3.36 3.67
C SER A 29 -12.40 -2.25 4.22
N GLU A 30 -11.70 -1.52 3.34
CA GLU A 30 -10.64 -0.56 3.69
C GLU A 30 -9.58 -1.15 4.64
N THR A 31 -9.14 -2.38 4.37
CA THR A 31 -8.14 -3.08 5.18
C THR A 31 -7.01 -3.68 4.38
N LEU A 32 -5.88 -3.84 5.06
CA LEU A 32 -4.76 -4.70 4.67
C LEU A 32 -4.65 -5.84 5.68
N THR A 33 -4.68 -7.08 5.19
CA THR A 33 -4.48 -8.28 6.02
C THR A 33 -3.20 -9.00 5.59
N ALA A 34 -2.35 -9.34 6.55
CA ALA A 34 -1.10 -10.06 6.32
C ALA A 34 -1.25 -11.54 6.67
N PHE A 35 -0.64 -12.39 5.85
CA PHE A 35 -0.55 -13.83 6.04
C PHE A 35 0.91 -14.28 5.93
N ASP A 36 1.29 -15.31 6.68
CA ASP A 36 2.57 -15.99 6.44
C ASP A 36 2.47 -16.99 5.28
N PHE A 37 3.60 -17.61 4.94
CA PHE A 37 3.69 -18.64 3.90
C PHE A 37 2.69 -19.79 4.03
N SER A 38 2.28 -20.15 5.26
CA SER A 38 1.32 -21.24 5.48
C SER A 38 -0.14 -20.82 5.28
N GLY A 39 -0.39 -19.53 5.01
CA GLY A 39 -1.72 -18.94 4.96
C GLY A 39 -2.28 -18.56 6.33
N LYS A 40 -1.47 -18.62 7.40
CA LYS A 40 -1.89 -18.17 8.72
C LYS A 40 -1.90 -16.65 8.77
N LYS A 41 -3.04 -16.09 9.20
CA LYS A 41 -3.18 -14.64 9.41
C LYS A 41 -2.22 -14.15 10.50
N LEU A 42 -1.47 -13.10 10.19
CA LEU A 42 -0.56 -12.41 11.10
C LEU A 42 -1.24 -11.21 11.75
N PHE A 43 -1.86 -10.33 10.95
CA PHE A 43 -2.55 -9.14 11.43
C PHE A 43 -3.50 -8.57 10.36
N THR A 44 -4.40 -7.67 10.78
CA THR A 44 -5.21 -6.81 9.92
C THR A 44 -5.08 -5.38 10.40
N ILE A 45 -4.96 -4.42 9.48
CA ILE A 45 -4.85 -2.98 9.74
C ILE A 45 -5.74 -2.16 8.80
N PRO A 46 -6.12 -0.93 9.17
CA PRO A 46 -6.74 0.01 8.25
C PRO A 46 -5.84 0.32 7.05
N CYS A 47 -6.40 0.34 5.85
CA CYS A 47 -5.69 0.67 4.62
C CYS A 47 -6.65 1.26 3.58
N LEU A 48 -6.31 2.44 3.06
CA LEU A 48 -7.09 3.10 2.02
C LEU A 48 -6.38 2.97 0.67
N ALA A 49 -6.98 2.25 -0.28
CA ALA A 49 -6.45 2.04 -1.63
C ALA A 49 -7.07 2.97 -2.68
N ARG A 50 -7.77 4.02 -2.23
CA ARG A 50 -8.55 4.94 -3.04
C ARG A 50 -7.77 6.13 -3.58
N GLY A 51 -8.08 6.48 -4.82
CA GLY A 51 -7.60 7.68 -5.48
C GLY A 51 -8.41 8.92 -5.10
N GLN A 52 -7.98 10.08 -5.61
CA GLN A 52 -8.71 11.34 -5.52
C GLN A 52 -9.57 11.63 -6.75
N GLY A 53 -9.42 10.83 -7.81
CA GLY A 53 -10.26 10.92 -9.00
C GLY A 53 -11.58 10.15 -8.86
N ALA A 54 -12.05 9.56 -9.96
CA ALA A 54 -13.33 8.83 -9.96
C ALA A 54 -13.28 7.55 -9.11
N ASP A 55 -14.38 7.26 -8.41
CA ASP A 55 -14.56 6.03 -7.65
C ASP A 55 -14.64 4.80 -8.58
N ASN A 56 -14.06 3.68 -8.14
CA ASN A 56 -14.05 2.40 -8.85
C ASN A 56 -13.34 2.45 -10.20
N GLU A 57 -12.47 3.44 -10.40
CA GLU A 57 -11.68 3.64 -11.60
C GLU A 57 -10.21 3.50 -11.24
N TRP A 58 -9.48 2.63 -11.92
CA TRP A 58 -8.08 2.33 -11.59
C TRP A 58 -7.15 2.41 -12.81
N GLN A 59 -7.68 2.63 -14.01
CA GLN A 59 -6.89 2.73 -15.24
C GLN A 59 -6.41 4.16 -15.49
N SER A 60 -7.23 5.14 -15.15
CA SER A 60 -6.93 6.57 -15.29
C SER A 60 -5.94 7.05 -14.23
N ARG A 61 -5.25 8.19 -14.39
CA ARG A 61 -4.32 8.74 -13.37
C ARG A 61 -5.04 9.36 -12.17
N ASN A 62 -4.37 9.38 -11.01
CA ASN A 62 -4.87 9.93 -9.73
C ASN A 62 -6.11 9.23 -9.15
N THR A 63 -6.54 8.12 -9.75
CA THR A 63 -7.63 7.27 -9.28
C THR A 63 -7.08 6.05 -8.50
N ASP A 64 -7.95 5.11 -8.16
CA ASP A 64 -7.68 3.96 -7.29
C ASP A 64 -6.42 3.16 -7.64
N THR A 65 -5.90 2.45 -6.65
CA THR A 65 -4.73 1.57 -6.81
C THR A 65 -5.05 0.49 -7.86
N PRO A 66 -4.21 0.28 -8.90
CA PRO A 66 -4.48 -0.77 -9.87
C PRO A 66 -4.60 -2.14 -9.19
N PRO A 67 -5.69 -2.89 -9.44
CA PRO A 67 -5.87 -4.23 -8.88
C PRO A 67 -4.88 -5.20 -9.53
N GLY A 68 -4.30 -6.09 -8.73
CA GLY A 68 -3.28 -7.01 -9.22
C GLY A 68 -2.32 -7.48 -8.14
N LEU A 69 -1.32 -8.24 -8.57
CA LEU A 69 -0.26 -8.78 -7.72
C LEU A 69 1.03 -7.97 -7.87
N TYR A 70 1.58 -7.60 -6.73
CA TYR A 70 2.82 -6.87 -6.57
C TYR A 70 3.79 -7.64 -5.68
N LYS A 71 5.06 -7.22 -5.71
CA LYS A 71 6.03 -7.50 -4.65
C LYS A 71 6.59 -6.17 -4.14
N VAL A 72 6.92 -6.12 -2.85
CA VAL A 72 7.62 -4.95 -2.32
C VAL A 72 9.02 -4.87 -2.92
N GLY A 73 9.33 -3.74 -3.53
CA GLY A 73 10.63 -3.43 -4.13
C GLY A 73 11.50 -2.59 -3.21
N SER A 74 11.85 -1.40 -3.69
CA SER A 74 12.64 -0.42 -2.92
C SER A 74 11.91 0.07 -1.66
N VAL A 75 12.67 0.36 -0.61
CA VAL A 75 12.13 0.82 0.68
C VAL A 75 12.85 2.08 1.13
N TRP A 76 12.10 3.16 1.31
CA TRP A 76 12.57 4.40 1.88
C TRP A 76 12.18 4.49 3.36
N ARG A 77 13.18 4.81 4.18
CA ARG A 77 13.19 4.70 5.64
C ARG A 77 13.46 6.07 6.26
N ASP A 78 12.52 7.00 6.06
CA ASP A 78 12.75 8.41 6.41
C ASP A 78 12.57 8.68 7.91
N TYR A 79 11.80 7.84 8.59
CA TYR A 79 11.72 7.84 10.05
C TYR A 79 13.06 7.61 10.74
N GLU A 80 13.90 6.73 10.22
CA GLU A 80 15.22 6.42 10.79
C GLU A 80 16.21 7.56 10.58
N LYS A 81 15.98 8.41 9.57
CA LYS A 81 16.80 9.61 9.32
C LYS A 81 16.34 10.81 10.14
N LEU A 82 15.03 11.01 10.25
CA LEU A 82 14.43 12.22 10.83
C LEU A 82 13.99 12.05 12.28
N GLY A 83 13.79 10.82 12.74
CA GLY A 83 13.31 10.49 14.08
C GLY A 83 11.80 10.69 14.28
N PRO A 84 11.33 10.52 15.53
CA PRO A 84 9.91 10.52 15.88
C PRO A 84 9.22 11.88 15.80
N SER A 85 9.97 12.97 15.88
CA SER A 85 9.43 14.32 15.97
C SER A 85 10.44 15.31 15.41
N PRO A 86 10.67 15.30 14.08
CA PRO A 86 11.58 16.25 13.47
C PRO A 86 11.05 17.67 13.63
N GLU A 87 11.95 18.62 13.83
CA GLU A 87 11.60 20.06 13.93
C GLU A 87 10.89 20.55 12.66
N SER A 88 11.26 19.98 11.50
CA SER A 88 10.59 20.20 10.23
C SER A 88 10.54 18.94 9.39
N VAL A 89 9.36 18.63 8.84
CA VAL A 89 9.20 17.59 7.81
C VAL A 89 9.28 18.25 6.44
N PRO A 90 10.25 17.85 5.58
CA PRO A 90 10.35 18.32 4.20
C PRO A 90 9.03 18.14 3.44
N HIS A 91 8.68 19.10 2.58
CA HIS A 91 7.37 19.12 1.92
C HIS A 91 7.11 17.86 1.09
N GLU A 92 8.14 17.38 0.41
CA GLU A 92 8.16 16.19 -0.41
C GLU A 92 7.92 14.90 0.36
N LEU A 93 8.22 14.85 1.67
CA LEU A 93 8.01 13.67 2.52
C LEU A 93 6.64 13.64 3.18
N ARG A 94 5.94 14.78 3.23
CA ARG A 94 4.62 14.88 3.89
C ARG A 94 3.57 13.92 3.33
N PRO A 95 3.48 13.67 2.00
CA PRO A 95 2.55 12.69 1.48
C PRO A 95 2.84 11.26 1.98
N TYR A 96 4.11 10.94 2.22
CA TYR A 96 4.62 9.58 2.39
C TYR A 96 4.81 9.15 3.85
N GLY A 97 5.10 10.10 4.75
CA GLY A 97 5.28 9.81 6.16
C GLY A 97 6.54 9.00 6.43
N TRP A 98 6.48 8.09 7.41
CA TRP A 98 7.65 7.44 8.00
C TRP A 98 8.40 6.51 7.04
N TYR A 99 7.66 5.79 6.20
CA TYR A 99 8.20 4.79 5.28
C TYR A 99 7.44 4.82 3.95
N THR A 100 8.15 4.53 2.87
CA THR A 100 7.58 4.28 1.53
C THR A 100 8.08 2.94 1.03
N LEU A 101 7.17 2.05 0.66
CA LEU A 101 7.48 0.72 0.13
C LEU A 101 6.99 0.66 -1.31
N ASP A 102 7.90 0.66 -2.26
CA ASP A 102 7.61 0.51 -3.69
C ASP A 102 6.85 -0.79 -3.95
N LEU A 103 5.87 -0.75 -4.84
CA LEU A 103 5.14 -1.93 -5.31
C LEU A 103 5.54 -2.26 -6.74
N GLU A 104 6.43 -3.23 -6.90
CA GLU A 104 6.82 -3.73 -8.22
C GLU A 104 5.70 -4.64 -8.76
N GLU A 105 5.04 -4.21 -9.83
CA GLU A 105 4.00 -4.98 -10.52
C GLU A 105 4.49 -6.33 -11.07
N LEU A 106 3.67 -7.38 -10.92
CA LEU A 106 3.94 -8.72 -11.44
C LEU A 106 3.02 -9.13 -12.59
N GLU A 107 1.97 -8.35 -12.86
CA GLU A 107 0.94 -8.66 -13.86
C GLU A 107 0.76 -7.57 -14.93
N ALA A 108 1.68 -6.60 -15.01
CA ALA A 108 1.62 -5.44 -15.92
C ALA A 108 0.42 -4.50 -15.66
N GLN A 109 -0.16 -4.55 -14.47
CA GLN A 109 -1.37 -3.81 -14.08
C GLN A 109 -1.14 -2.30 -13.93
N GLU A 110 0.10 -1.84 -13.77
CA GLU A 110 0.44 -0.41 -13.75
C GLU A 110 0.92 0.05 -15.12
N ARG A 111 1.96 -0.61 -15.67
CA ARG A 111 2.67 -0.11 -16.85
C ARG A 111 1.78 -0.04 -18.07
N ARG A 112 0.84 -0.98 -18.21
CA ARG A 112 -0.11 -1.02 -19.33
C ARG A 112 -0.96 0.25 -19.41
N TYR A 113 -1.18 0.90 -18.27
CA TYR A 113 -1.99 2.10 -18.14
C TYR A 113 -1.15 3.36 -17.85
N GLY A 114 0.18 3.26 -17.90
CA GLY A 114 1.07 4.38 -17.56
C GLY A 114 0.90 4.85 -16.11
N ARG A 115 0.61 3.92 -15.20
CA ARG A 115 0.30 4.11 -13.78
C ARG A 115 1.44 3.70 -12.84
N ALA A 116 2.64 3.52 -13.38
CA ALA A 116 3.82 3.07 -12.65
C ALA A 116 4.15 3.96 -11.44
N GLY A 117 4.73 3.36 -10.39
CA GLY A 117 5.25 4.08 -9.23
C GLY A 117 4.26 4.14 -8.05
N ILE A 118 3.46 3.10 -7.90
CA ILE A 118 2.59 2.91 -6.74
C ILE A 118 3.43 2.40 -5.57
N ALA A 119 3.15 2.90 -4.37
CA ALA A 119 3.82 2.48 -3.15
C ALA A 119 2.81 2.36 -1.99
N ILE A 120 3.13 1.53 -1.00
CA ILE A 120 2.46 1.58 0.31
C ILE A 120 3.19 2.60 1.16
N HIS A 121 2.46 3.56 1.72
CA HIS A 121 3.06 4.59 2.56
C HIS A 121 2.11 5.09 3.65
N GLY A 122 2.65 5.89 4.57
CA GLY A 122 1.89 6.57 5.61
C GLY A 122 1.54 8.01 5.24
N GLY A 123 1.70 8.92 6.20
CA GLY A 123 1.66 10.36 5.93
C GLY A 123 0.32 10.95 5.45
N GLY A 124 0.44 12.15 4.89
CA GLY A 124 -0.63 12.91 4.25
C GLY A 124 -0.35 14.40 4.19
N SER A 125 -0.17 14.94 2.97
CA SER A 125 0.12 16.35 2.74
C SER A 125 -0.92 17.29 3.34
N ALA A 126 -2.22 16.96 3.24
CA ALA A 126 -3.30 17.77 3.79
C ALA A 126 -3.32 17.81 5.33
N LEU A 127 -2.53 16.98 6.01
CA LEU A 127 -2.37 16.99 7.47
C LEU A 127 -1.28 17.97 7.93
N GLY A 128 -0.56 18.59 7.00
CA GLY A 128 0.59 19.44 7.29
C GLY A 128 1.77 18.66 7.90
N ALA A 129 2.86 19.38 8.19
CA ALA A 129 4.10 18.77 8.68
C ALA A 129 3.90 17.98 9.99
N ARG A 130 3.11 18.51 10.92
CA ARG A 130 2.86 17.85 12.20
C ARG A 130 1.94 16.63 12.06
N GLY A 131 0.83 16.76 11.34
CA GLY A 131 -0.16 15.69 11.23
C GLY A 131 0.30 14.53 10.34
N CYS A 132 1.16 14.76 9.34
CA CYS A 132 1.68 13.69 8.50
C CYS A 132 2.72 12.79 9.20
N TRP A 133 3.30 13.26 10.31
CA TRP A 133 4.41 12.57 10.99
C TRP A 133 4.04 12.02 12.36
N VAL A 134 2.75 11.82 12.64
CA VAL A 134 2.28 11.12 13.85
C VAL A 134 2.15 9.61 13.60
N PRO A 135 2.23 8.77 14.64
CA PRO A 135 2.15 7.31 14.49
C PRO A 135 0.83 6.83 13.87
N VAL A 136 -0.29 7.45 14.24
CA VAL A 136 -1.65 7.12 13.79
C VAL A 136 -2.30 8.39 13.28
N GLN A 137 -2.21 8.62 11.98
CA GLN A 137 -2.78 9.76 11.28
C GLN A 137 -4.07 9.37 10.54
N PRO A 138 -5.03 10.30 10.30
CA PRO A 138 -6.16 10.02 9.42
C PRO A 138 -5.71 9.51 8.05
N LEU A 139 -6.36 8.47 7.53
CA LEU A 139 -6.09 7.98 6.19
C LEU A 139 -6.80 8.91 5.19
N LEU A 140 -6.04 9.43 4.23
CA LEU A 140 -6.55 10.29 3.17
C LEU A 140 -6.28 9.64 1.82
N SER A 141 -7.21 9.81 0.88
CA SER A 141 -7.03 9.33 -0.49
C SER A 141 -5.77 9.89 -1.12
N THR A 142 -5.14 9.08 -1.96
CA THR A 142 -3.87 9.40 -2.61
C THR A 142 -4.07 9.58 -4.11
N HIS A 143 -3.00 9.60 -4.89
CA HIS A 143 -3.09 9.50 -6.35
C HIS A 143 -3.05 8.05 -6.86
N GLY A 144 -3.31 7.07 -5.98
CA GLY A 144 -3.34 5.64 -6.30
C GLY A 144 -2.44 4.74 -5.46
N CYS A 145 -1.69 5.31 -4.52
CA CYS A 145 -0.91 4.58 -3.52
C CYS A 145 -1.82 4.10 -2.37
N PRO A 146 -1.71 2.84 -1.92
CA PRO A 146 -2.32 2.42 -0.67
C PRO A 146 -1.74 3.17 0.53
N ARG A 147 -2.61 3.72 1.38
CA ARG A 147 -2.21 4.42 2.59
C ARG A 147 -2.57 3.66 3.85
N VAL A 148 -1.61 3.55 4.76
CA VAL A 148 -1.76 2.96 6.10
C VAL A 148 -1.32 3.96 7.18
N HIS A 149 -1.49 3.60 8.46
CA HIS A 149 -0.89 4.38 9.54
C HIS A 149 0.64 4.21 9.55
N ASN A 150 1.35 5.28 9.90
CA ASN A 150 2.80 5.30 9.98
C ASN A 150 3.36 4.20 10.93
N ALA A 151 2.72 4.02 12.09
CA ALA A 151 3.10 2.99 13.07
C ALA A 151 2.85 1.57 12.56
N ASP A 152 1.71 1.32 11.90
CA ASP A 152 1.43 -0.01 11.35
C ASP A 152 2.45 -0.41 10.28
N LEU A 153 2.86 0.55 9.43
CA LEU A 153 3.90 0.32 8.43
C LEU A 153 5.22 -0.05 9.11
N ARG A 154 5.66 0.75 10.10
CA ARG A 154 6.90 0.54 10.86
C ARG A 154 6.91 -0.77 11.65
N ASP A 155 5.86 -1.03 12.41
CA ASP A 155 5.86 -2.03 13.48
C ASP A 155 5.32 -3.39 13.00
N LYS A 156 4.58 -3.41 11.88
CA LYS A 156 3.94 -4.64 11.36
C LYS A 156 4.44 -5.05 9.99
N ILE A 157 4.54 -4.13 9.03
CA ILE A 157 4.91 -4.48 7.64
C ILE A 157 6.43 -4.51 7.45
N VAL A 158 7.12 -3.44 7.85
CA VAL A 158 8.58 -3.33 7.71
C VAL A 158 9.35 -4.51 8.32
N PRO A 159 8.95 -5.09 9.47
CA PRO A 159 9.63 -6.26 10.02
C PRO A 159 9.47 -7.53 9.19
N LEU A 160 8.45 -7.63 8.32
CA LEU A 160 8.29 -8.78 7.42
C LEU A 160 9.38 -8.81 6.36
N LEU A 161 9.89 -7.65 5.94
CA LEU A 161 10.98 -7.52 4.96
C LEU A 161 12.29 -8.15 5.45
N ALA A 162 12.49 -8.28 6.77
CA ALA A 162 13.65 -8.94 7.34
C ALA A 162 13.54 -10.48 7.29
N LYS A 163 12.33 -11.03 7.07
CA LYS A 163 12.08 -12.47 7.03
C LYS A 163 12.16 -13.03 5.61
N GLY A 164 11.71 -12.25 4.62
CA GLY A 164 11.64 -12.69 3.24
C GLY A 164 10.96 -11.66 2.34
N THR A 165 10.51 -12.13 1.18
CA THR A 165 9.79 -11.33 0.20
C THR A 165 8.38 -11.03 0.70
N VAL A 166 7.90 -9.82 0.46
CA VAL A 166 6.53 -9.43 0.76
C VAL A 166 5.77 -9.28 -0.56
N PHE A 167 4.83 -10.18 -0.80
CA PHE A 167 3.90 -10.09 -1.92
C PHE A 167 2.65 -9.32 -1.51
N VAL A 168 2.06 -8.56 -2.42
CA VAL A 168 0.86 -7.75 -2.14
C VAL A 168 -0.18 -7.99 -3.22
N SER A 169 -1.36 -8.47 -2.83
CA SER A 169 -2.54 -8.53 -3.70
C SER A 169 -3.46 -7.36 -3.41
N VAL A 170 -3.81 -6.60 -4.43
CA VAL A 170 -4.76 -5.48 -4.34
C VAL A 170 -6.07 -5.89 -4.99
N TYR A 171 -7.16 -5.75 -4.23
CA TYR A 171 -8.52 -5.93 -4.70
C TYR A 171 -9.27 -4.60 -4.66
N GLN A 172 -9.84 -4.21 -5.79
CA GLN A 172 -10.67 -3.01 -5.96
C GLN A 172 -12.13 -3.37 -6.23
N GLU A 173 -13.05 -2.49 -5.85
CA GLU A 173 -14.44 -2.58 -6.29
C GLU A 173 -14.51 -2.42 -7.83
N ARG A 174 -15.34 -3.23 -8.51
CA ARG A 174 -15.54 -3.08 -9.95
C ARG A 174 -16.35 -1.81 -10.22
N PRO A 175 -16.01 -1.06 -11.30
CA PRO A 175 -16.92 -0.04 -11.79
C PRO A 175 -18.25 -0.69 -12.16
N GLN A 176 -19.36 -0.09 -11.69
CA GLN A 176 -20.68 -0.52 -12.10
C GLN A 176 -20.82 -0.21 -13.60
N ALA A 177 -21.21 -1.22 -14.39
CA ALA A 177 -21.57 -0.99 -15.78
C ALA A 177 -22.81 -0.09 -15.80
N THR A 178 -22.64 1.12 -16.34
CA THR A 178 -23.76 2.03 -16.65
C THR A 178 -24.57 1.50 -17.83
#